data_AF-A0A2V9AS05-F1
#
_entry.id   AF-A0A2V9AS05-F1
#
_cell.length_a   1.000
_cell.length_b   1.000
_cell.length_c   1.000
_cell.angle_alpha   90.00
_cell.angle_beta   90.00
_cell.angle_gamma   90.00
#
_symmetry.space_group_name_H-M   'P 1'
#
loop_
_entity.id
_entity.type
_entity.pdbx_description
1 polymer ?
#
loop_
_entity_poly.entity_id
_entity_poly.type
_entity_poly.pdbx_seq_one_letter_code
_entity_poly.pdbx_strand_id
1 'polypeptide(L)'
;MTLRPGTIRRIEDRVTELIEDFDGCCDAFDQANLFTGPSAYFHSKTLALLRQHKSAGDAILDTPFLESLYATLTAWGMHRMGPGGAKLVEFPVLADSFRRLEKPIRKLSVLVLADLRIQDVTSVSEQVWSMISALNIGCGLTKIVAGSKALHHVLPELVPPMDREYTIRFFFHHKNLSQGDEVAFREIYPRFHRIAVECRRKIQARIGQGMNTSATKVIDNAIVGFVRAKLKNMPDGAEADS
;
A
#
# COMPACT_ATOMS: atom_id res chain seq x y z
N MET A 1 -0.14 -7.88 -21.11
CA MET A 1 -1.33 -8.71 -20.83
C MET A 1 -2.40 -7.78 -20.25
N THR A 2 -3.63 -7.86 -20.76
CA THR A 2 -4.77 -7.08 -20.27
C THR A 2 -5.66 -8.00 -19.44
N LEU A 3 -6.24 -7.51 -18.34
CA LEU A 3 -7.15 -8.31 -17.52
C LEU A 3 -8.40 -8.72 -18.31
N ARG A 4 -8.98 -9.88 -17.95
CA ARG A 4 -10.25 -10.33 -18.52
C ARG A 4 -11.40 -9.38 -18.12
N PRO A 5 -12.37 -9.06 -19.00
CA PRO A 5 -13.47 -8.16 -18.68
C PRO A 5 -14.26 -8.55 -17.42
N GLY A 6 -14.50 -9.85 -17.20
CA GLY A 6 -15.17 -10.34 -15.99
C GLY A 6 -14.37 -10.07 -14.71
N THR A 7 -13.03 -10.11 -14.77
CA THR A 7 -12.17 -9.74 -13.63
C THR A 7 -12.31 -8.25 -13.30
N ILE A 8 -12.33 -7.39 -14.33
CA ILE A 8 -12.48 -5.95 -14.15
C ILE A 8 -13.84 -5.63 -13.51
N ARG A 9 -14.93 -6.25 -14.00
CA ARG A 9 -16.26 -6.05 -13.43
C ARG A 9 -16.31 -6.40 -11.93
N ARG A 10 -15.77 -7.58 -11.55
CA ARG A 10 -15.72 -8.00 -10.14
C ARG A 10 -14.88 -7.06 -9.25
N ILE A 11 -13.81 -6.48 -9.80
CA ILE A 11 -13.04 -5.43 -9.11
C ILE A 11 -13.93 -4.21 -8.85
N GLU A 12 -14.63 -3.73 -9.88
CA GLU A 12 -15.49 -2.54 -9.76
C GLU A 12 -16.66 -2.77 -8.80
N ASP A 13 -17.26 -3.96 -8.81
CA ASP A 13 -18.35 -4.32 -7.91
C ASP A 13 -17.87 -4.27 -6.45
N ARG A 14 -16.72 -4.87 -6.13
CA ARG A 14 -16.12 -4.83 -4.78
C ARG A 14 -15.71 -3.43 -4.34
N VAL A 15 -15.19 -2.61 -5.25
CA VAL A 15 -14.84 -1.21 -4.95
C VAL A 15 -16.08 -0.39 -4.65
N THR A 16 -17.16 -0.59 -5.42
CA THR A 16 -18.45 0.06 -5.17
C THR A 16 -19.02 -0.35 -3.82
N GLU A 17 -19.02 -1.65 -3.52
CA GLU A 17 -19.48 -2.17 -2.23
C GLU A 17 -18.67 -1.65 -1.03
N LEU A 18 -17.34 -1.52 -1.18
CA LEU A 18 -16.48 -0.93 -0.15
C LEU A 18 -16.77 0.57 0.05
N ILE A 19 -17.08 1.32 -1.01
CA ILE A 19 -17.41 2.75 -0.93
C ILE A 19 -18.76 2.95 -0.21
N GLU A 20 -19.76 2.13 -0.56
CA GLU A 20 -21.09 2.15 0.05
C GLU A 20 -21.02 1.89 1.57
N ASP A 21 -20.28 0.84 1.97
CA ASP A 21 -20.12 0.41 3.36
C ASP A 21 -18.76 0.80 3.97
N PHE A 22 -18.21 1.95 3.57
CA PHE A 22 -16.85 2.33 3.96
C PHE A 22 -16.65 2.42 5.49
N ASP A 23 -17.62 3.00 6.20
CA ASP A 23 -17.54 3.14 7.66
C ASP A 23 -17.65 1.78 8.36
N GLY A 24 -18.55 0.89 7.91
CA GLY A 24 -18.65 -0.46 8.44
C GLY A 24 -17.38 -1.28 8.20
N CYS A 25 -16.72 -1.08 7.05
CA CYS A 25 -15.42 -1.67 6.77
C CYS A 25 -14.32 -1.14 7.72
N CYS A 26 -14.26 0.17 7.96
CA CYS A 26 -13.34 0.75 8.94
C CYS A 26 -13.61 0.22 10.37
N ASP A 27 -14.87 0.15 10.79
CA ASP A 27 -15.25 -0.35 12.11
C ASP A 27 -14.84 -1.83 12.28
N ALA A 28 -15.07 -2.65 11.25
CA ALA A 28 -14.65 -4.05 11.24
C ALA A 28 -13.12 -4.20 11.36
N PHE A 29 -12.36 -3.28 10.77
CA PHE A 29 -10.91 -3.23 10.94
C PHE A 29 -10.50 -2.84 12.37
N ASP A 30 -11.09 -1.78 12.93
CA ASP A 30 -10.76 -1.27 14.25
C ASP A 30 -11.05 -2.34 15.33
N GLN A 31 -12.20 -3.01 15.24
CA GLN A 31 -12.60 -4.10 16.14
C GLN A 31 -11.69 -5.34 16.04
N ALA A 32 -11.10 -5.57 14.86
CA ALA A 32 -10.26 -6.73 14.61
C ALA A 32 -8.89 -6.67 15.32
N ASN A 33 -8.44 -5.47 15.74
CA ASN A 33 -7.23 -5.21 16.51
C ASN A 33 -5.97 -5.97 16.01
N LEU A 34 -5.80 -6.04 14.69
CA LEU A 34 -4.81 -6.91 14.04
C LEU A 34 -3.37 -6.40 14.09
N PHE A 35 -3.20 -5.10 13.91
CA PHE A 35 -1.89 -4.49 13.71
C PHE A 35 -1.50 -3.73 14.98
N THR A 36 -0.96 -4.46 15.95
CA THR A 36 -0.53 -3.93 17.24
C THR A 36 0.98 -4.18 17.45
N GLY A 37 1.48 -3.80 18.63
CA GLY A 37 2.87 -4.09 19.02
C GLY A 37 3.90 -3.45 18.08
N PRO A 38 4.97 -4.18 17.68
CA PRO A 38 6.05 -3.64 16.86
C PRO A 38 5.59 -3.03 15.54
N SER A 39 4.57 -3.63 14.89
CA SER A 39 4.05 -3.14 13.62
C SER A 39 3.50 -1.72 13.72
N ALA A 40 2.67 -1.45 14.75
CA ALA A 40 2.09 -0.13 14.98
C ALA A 40 3.13 0.87 15.50
N TYR A 41 4.02 0.44 16.39
CA TYR A 41 5.07 1.27 16.96
C TYR A 41 6.03 1.79 15.89
N PHE A 42 6.63 0.89 15.09
CA PHE A 42 7.61 1.30 14.08
C PHE A 42 6.97 2.07 12.93
N HIS A 43 5.73 1.73 12.55
CA HIS A 43 4.96 2.53 11.58
C HIS A 43 4.81 3.99 12.04
N SER A 44 4.34 4.19 13.27
CA SER A 44 4.16 5.53 13.85
C SER A 44 5.48 6.28 14.02
N LYS A 45 6.53 5.60 14.49
CA LYS A 45 7.87 6.16 14.67
C LYS A 45 8.46 6.64 13.34
N THR A 46 8.37 5.83 12.28
CA THR A 46 8.90 6.18 10.97
C THR A 46 8.17 7.37 10.36
N LEU A 47 6.84 7.43 10.48
CA LEU A 47 6.08 8.59 10.03
C LEU A 47 6.37 9.85 10.86
N ALA A 48 6.64 9.71 12.16
CA ALA A 48 7.07 10.84 12.98
C ALA A 48 8.43 11.38 12.52
N LEU A 49 9.39 10.51 12.20
CA LEU A 49 10.69 10.91 11.64
C LEU A 49 10.53 11.55 10.25
N LEU A 50 9.67 11.01 9.38
CA LEU A 50 9.36 11.63 8.09
C LEU A 50 8.93 13.10 8.26
N ARG A 51 8.04 13.36 9.23
CA ARG A 51 7.48 14.70 9.50
C ARG A 51 8.48 15.70 10.09
N GLN A 52 9.63 15.25 10.57
CA GLN A 52 10.71 16.15 11.03
C GLN A 52 11.47 16.79 9.87
N HIS A 53 11.30 16.27 8.65
CA HIS A 53 11.99 16.73 7.47
C HIS A 53 11.12 17.67 6.64
N LYS A 54 11.76 18.61 5.92
CA LYS A 54 11.06 19.56 5.04
C LYS A 54 10.37 18.88 3.85
N SER A 55 10.89 17.73 3.44
CA SER A 55 10.33 16.90 2.38
C SER A 55 10.72 15.45 2.53
N ALA A 56 9.99 14.56 1.87
CA ALA A 56 10.35 13.15 1.79
C ALA A 56 11.71 12.92 1.12
N GLY A 57 12.09 13.79 0.18
CA GLY A 57 13.41 13.76 -0.46
C GLY A 57 14.54 14.01 0.54
N ASP A 58 14.33 14.88 1.53
CA ASP A 58 15.32 15.11 2.59
C ASP A 58 15.37 13.94 3.57
N ALA A 59 14.20 13.38 3.93
CA ALA A 59 14.11 12.24 4.85
C ALA A 59 14.87 11.02 4.35
N ILE A 60 14.81 10.69 3.04
CA ILE A 60 15.53 9.53 2.51
C ILE A 60 17.06 9.73 2.40
N LEU A 61 17.57 10.93 2.66
CA LEU A 61 19.01 11.18 2.81
C LEU A 61 19.45 11.01 4.28
N ASP A 62 18.51 11.04 5.21
CA ASP A 62 18.75 10.86 6.64
C ASP A 62 18.80 9.38 7.03
N THR A 63 19.95 8.97 7.59
CA THR A 63 20.18 7.56 7.97
C THR A 63 19.23 7.08 9.08
N PRO A 64 19.02 7.82 10.19
CA PRO A 64 18.03 7.45 11.20
C PRO A 64 16.61 7.20 10.65
N PHE A 65 16.14 8.03 9.70
CA PHE A 65 14.87 7.77 9.02
C PHE A 65 14.89 6.42 8.27
N LEU A 66 15.93 6.15 7.48
CA LEU A 66 16.04 4.90 6.72
C LEU A 66 16.19 3.66 7.62
N GLU A 67 16.88 3.77 8.76
CA GLU A 67 16.96 2.70 9.76
C GLU A 67 15.58 2.40 10.37
N SER A 68 14.82 3.44 10.70
CA SER A 68 13.44 3.28 11.19
C SER A 68 12.54 2.66 10.12
N LEU A 69 12.69 3.06 8.86
CA LEU A 69 11.99 2.44 7.73
C LEU A 69 12.35 0.95 7.60
N TYR A 70 13.63 0.61 7.68
CA TYR A 70 14.11 -0.77 7.63
C TYR A 70 13.52 -1.64 8.76
N ALA A 71 13.50 -1.10 9.99
CA ALA A 71 12.86 -1.74 11.15
C ALA A 71 11.35 -1.90 10.96
N THR A 72 10.69 -0.91 10.35
CA THR A 72 9.25 -0.95 10.07
C THR A 72 8.91 -2.05 9.06
N LEU A 73 9.66 -2.16 7.97
CA LEU A 73 9.46 -3.21 6.98
C LEU A 73 9.67 -4.60 7.60
N THR A 74 10.68 -4.73 8.45
CA THR A 74 10.93 -5.95 9.23
C THR A 74 9.72 -6.28 10.11
N ALA A 75 9.22 -5.32 10.89
CA ALA A 75 8.05 -5.47 11.75
C ALA A 75 6.77 -5.78 10.98
N TRP A 76 6.66 -5.31 9.72
CA TRP A 76 5.56 -5.61 8.80
C TRP A 76 5.73 -6.95 8.06
N GLY A 77 6.64 -7.80 8.54
CA GLY A 77 6.81 -9.17 8.09
C GLY A 77 7.56 -9.30 6.76
N MET A 78 8.31 -8.28 6.34
CA MET A 78 9.12 -8.30 5.12
C MET A 78 10.46 -9.04 5.29
N HIS A 79 10.81 -9.41 6.52
CA HIS A 79 11.93 -10.29 6.83
C HIS A 79 11.45 -11.42 7.73
N ARG A 80 11.33 -12.64 7.18
CA ARG A 80 10.92 -13.85 7.91
C ARG A 80 12.08 -14.83 7.93
N MET A 81 12.44 -15.28 9.14
CA MET A 81 13.48 -16.28 9.33
C MET A 81 13.04 -17.64 8.79
N GLY A 82 13.99 -18.39 8.22
CA GLY A 82 13.76 -19.74 7.68
C GLY A 82 13.79 -19.83 6.15
N PRO A 83 13.77 -21.05 5.60
CA PRO A 83 13.72 -21.28 4.17
C PRO A 83 12.42 -20.73 3.55
N GLY A 84 12.51 -20.01 2.42
CA GLY A 84 11.34 -19.56 1.66
C GLY A 84 10.58 -18.33 2.20
N GLY A 85 11.02 -17.74 3.32
CA GLY A 85 10.46 -16.50 3.84
C GLY A 85 10.77 -15.27 2.98
N ALA A 86 9.94 -14.23 3.08
CA ALA A 86 10.29 -12.92 2.54
C ALA A 86 11.59 -12.44 3.19
N LYS A 87 12.53 -11.92 2.40
CA LYS A 87 13.81 -11.41 2.87
C LYS A 87 14.03 -10.01 2.33
N LEU A 88 14.23 -9.08 3.26
CA LEU A 88 14.81 -7.77 2.94
C LEU A 88 16.25 -7.95 2.46
N VAL A 89 16.68 -7.07 1.57
CA VAL A 89 18.12 -6.92 1.26
C VAL A 89 18.83 -6.27 2.43
N GLU A 90 20.17 -6.37 2.46
CA GLU A 90 20.99 -5.71 3.47
C GLU A 90 20.74 -4.19 3.50
N PHE A 91 20.80 -3.61 4.70
CA PHE A 91 20.46 -2.20 4.93
C PHE A 91 21.17 -1.22 3.98
N PRO A 92 22.51 -1.31 3.72
CA PRO A 92 23.17 -0.39 2.79
C PRO A 92 22.58 -0.43 1.38
N VAL A 93 22.18 -1.62 0.91
CA VAL A 93 21.58 -1.80 -0.42
C VAL A 93 20.21 -1.11 -0.50
N LEU A 94 19.39 -1.25 0.55
CA LEU A 94 18.09 -0.58 0.64
C LEU A 94 18.27 0.93 0.69
N ALA A 95 19.14 1.41 1.58
CA ALA A 95 19.41 2.83 1.77
C ALA A 95 19.88 3.50 0.47
N ASP A 96 20.84 2.91 -0.22
CA ASP A 96 21.35 3.44 -1.48
C ASP A 96 20.29 3.42 -2.59
N SER A 97 19.38 2.44 -2.58
CA SER A 97 18.26 2.41 -3.54
C SER A 97 17.28 3.58 -3.35
N PHE A 98 17.02 3.97 -2.11
CA PHE A 98 16.20 5.15 -1.81
C PHE A 98 16.91 6.44 -2.20
N ARG A 99 18.18 6.60 -1.81
CA ARG A 99 18.97 7.82 -2.11
C ARG A 99 19.07 8.11 -3.61
N ARG A 100 19.17 7.07 -4.45
CA ARG A 100 19.14 7.23 -5.92
C ARG A 100 17.81 7.78 -6.46
N LEU A 101 16.73 7.62 -5.71
CA LEU A 101 15.40 8.09 -6.06
C LEU A 101 15.02 9.40 -5.36
N GLU A 102 15.99 10.14 -4.81
CA GLU A 102 15.76 11.43 -4.12
C GLU A 102 14.92 12.41 -4.95
N LYS A 103 15.36 12.72 -6.17
CA LYS A 103 14.64 13.65 -7.06
C LYS A 103 13.20 13.20 -7.38
N PRO A 104 12.95 11.97 -7.86
CA PRO A 104 11.58 11.54 -8.14
C PRO A 104 10.70 11.47 -6.87
N ILE A 105 11.24 11.05 -5.73
CA ILE A 105 10.52 11.04 -4.45
C ILE A 105 10.13 12.47 -4.05
N ARG A 106 11.06 13.42 -4.10
CA ARG A 106 10.78 14.83 -3.80
C ARG A 106 9.72 15.43 -4.71
N LYS A 107 9.76 15.10 -6.01
CA LYS A 107 8.76 15.55 -6.98
C LYS A 107 7.36 15.05 -6.63
N LEU A 108 7.24 13.80 -6.20
CA LEU A 108 5.94 13.17 -5.90
C LEU A 108 5.45 13.45 -4.48
N SER A 109 6.31 13.87 -3.56
CA SER A 109 5.93 14.10 -2.14
C SER A 109 4.96 15.26 -1.92
N VAL A 110 4.76 16.11 -2.93
CA VAL A 110 3.77 17.20 -2.89
C VAL A 110 2.38 16.77 -3.36
N LEU A 111 2.24 15.55 -3.89
CA LEU A 111 0.98 15.02 -4.38
C LEU A 111 0.23 14.28 -3.28
N VAL A 112 -1.09 14.41 -3.30
CA VAL A 112 -2.03 13.70 -2.44
C VAL A 112 -2.97 12.91 -3.33
N LEU A 113 -3.15 11.62 -3.04
CA LEU A 113 -3.96 10.70 -3.86
C LEU A 113 -5.37 11.25 -4.09
N ALA A 114 -6.03 11.76 -3.04
CA ALA A 114 -7.38 12.31 -3.12
C ALA A 114 -7.49 13.64 -3.90
N ASP A 115 -6.35 14.30 -4.18
CA ASP A 115 -6.28 15.59 -4.90
C ASP A 115 -5.83 15.45 -6.35
N LEU A 116 -5.47 14.24 -6.79
CA LEU A 116 -5.12 14.00 -8.19
C LEU A 116 -6.33 14.23 -9.09
N ARG A 117 -6.13 14.96 -10.18
CA ARG A 117 -7.12 15.02 -11.27
C ARG A 117 -7.16 13.66 -11.95
N ILE A 118 -8.36 13.23 -12.36
CA ILE A 118 -8.56 11.92 -13.01
C ILE A 118 -7.63 11.69 -14.21
N GLN A 119 -7.37 12.73 -15.00
CA GLN A 119 -6.46 12.70 -16.14
C GLN A 119 -4.98 12.48 -15.79
N ASP A 120 -4.57 12.79 -14.56
CA ASP A 120 -3.17 12.64 -14.11
C ASP A 120 -2.91 11.28 -13.46
N VAL A 121 -3.97 10.57 -13.04
CA VAL A 121 -3.88 9.31 -12.26
C VAL A 121 -3.02 8.27 -12.96
N THR A 122 -3.20 8.08 -14.27
CA THR A 122 -2.41 7.11 -15.04
C THR A 122 -0.93 7.48 -15.05
N SER A 123 -0.59 8.75 -15.32
CA SER A 123 0.80 9.20 -15.34
C SER A 123 1.47 9.12 -13.96
N VAL A 124 0.73 9.43 -12.90
CA VAL A 124 1.23 9.29 -11.52
C VAL A 124 1.41 7.82 -11.17
N SER A 125 0.46 6.94 -11.53
CA SER A 125 0.58 5.50 -11.36
C SER A 125 1.85 4.95 -12.03
N GLU A 126 2.16 5.40 -13.24
CA GLU A 126 3.38 4.97 -13.96
C GLU A 126 4.65 5.44 -13.25
N GLN A 127 4.68 6.66 -12.75
CA GLN A 127 5.81 7.19 -11.98
C GLN A 127 6.01 6.45 -10.65
N VAL A 128 4.93 6.14 -9.93
CA VAL A 128 4.98 5.34 -8.70
C VAL A 128 5.46 3.93 -9.00
N TRP A 129 4.94 3.28 -10.05
CA TRP A 129 5.38 1.95 -10.46
C TRP A 129 6.87 1.92 -10.84
N SER A 130 7.35 2.93 -11.57
CA SER A 130 8.76 3.06 -11.92
C SER A 130 9.65 3.09 -10.67
N MET A 131 9.26 3.83 -9.63
CA MET A 131 9.97 3.82 -8.35
C MET A 131 9.91 2.46 -7.65
N ILE A 132 8.73 1.81 -7.60
CA ILE A 132 8.59 0.45 -7.02
C ILE A 132 9.54 -0.53 -7.69
N SER A 133 9.64 -0.45 -9.02
CA SER A 133 10.46 -1.35 -9.83
C SER A 133 11.96 -1.09 -9.65
N ALA A 134 12.34 0.17 -9.46
CA ALA A 134 13.74 0.58 -9.27
C ALA A 134 14.25 0.37 -7.83
N LEU A 135 13.35 0.34 -6.83
CA LEU A 135 13.73 0.11 -5.43
C LEU A 135 14.26 -1.30 -5.21
N ASN A 136 15.34 -1.40 -4.43
CA ASN A 136 15.89 -2.68 -4.02
C ASN A 136 15.54 -2.94 -2.56
N ILE A 137 14.35 -3.53 -2.33
CA ILE A 137 13.83 -3.77 -0.97
C ILE A 137 13.99 -5.23 -0.54
N GLY A 138 13.71 -6.18 -1.44
CA GLY A 138 13.76 -7.60 -1.12
C GLY A 138 14.25 -8.46 -2.29
N CYS A 139 14.68 -9.67 -1.95
CA CYS A 139 15.34 -10.60 -2.87
C CYS A 139 14.40 -11.26 -3.90
N GLY A 140 13.08 -11.07 -3.76
CA GLY A 140 12.07 -11.68 -4.64
C GLY A 140 11.79 -10.91 -5.94
N LEU A 141 11.21 -11.63 -6.90
CA LEU A 141 10.75 -11.06 -8.18
C LEU A 141 9.51 -10.18 -8.02
N THR A 142 8.63 -10.49 -7.06
CA THR A 142 7.48 -9.63 -6.73
C THR A 142 7.95 -8.38 -6.01
N LYS A 143 7.77 -7.22 -6.64
CA LYS A 143 8.14 -5.90 -6.13
C LYS A 143 6.96 -5.12 -5.56
N ILE A 144 5.73 -5.38 -6.00
CA ILE A 144 4.56 -4.57 -5.62
C ILE A 144 4.35 -4.49 -4.10
N VAL A 145 4.44 -5.62 -3.39
CA VAL A 145 4.21 -5.67 -1.93
C VAL A 145 5.31 -4.93 -1.18
N ALA A 146 6.57 -5.25 -1.47
CA ALA A 146 7.71 -4.65 -0.76
C ALA A 146 7.84 -3.17 -1.07
N GLY A 147 7.74 -2.81 -2.36
CA GLY A 147 7.90 -1.45 -2.84
C GLY A 147 6.75 -0.54 -2.41
N SER A 148 5.49 -0.98 -2.48
CA SER A 148 4.35 -0.17 -2.01
C SER A 148 4.41 0.08 -0.50
N LYS A 149 4.74 -0.94 0.31
CA LYS A 149 4.94 -0.77 1.76
C LYS A 149 6.09 0.17 2.07
N ALA A 150 7.21 0.07 1.35
CA ALA A 150 8.36 0.94 1.57
C ALA A 150 8.05 2.39 1.15
N LEU A 151 7.46 2.60 -0.02
CA LEU A 151 7.06 3.92 -0.50
C LEU A 151 5.92 4.53 0.31
N HIS A 152 5.01 3.75 0.88
CA HIS A 152 3.97 4.28 1.77
C HIS A 152 4.57 5.05 2.96
N HIS A 153 5.71 4.61 3.50
CA HIS A 153 6.37 5.30 4.61
C HIS A 153 7.17 6.53 4.18
N VAL A 154 7.33 6.75 2.88
CA VAL A 154 8.01 7.93 2.29
C VAL A 154 7.01 8.90 1.67
N LEU A 155 5.92 8.38 1.10
CA LEU A 155 4.87 9.08 0.37
C LEU A 155 3.48 8.67 0.89
N PRO A 156 3.18 8.84 2.21
CA PRO A 156 1.99 8.28 2.85
C PRO A 156 0.67 8.84 2.33
N GLU A 157 0.67 10.03 1.75
CA GLU A 157 -0.53 10.63 1.15
C GLU A 157 -0.77 10.21 -0.31
N LEU A 158 0.21 9.56 -0.96
CA LEU A 158 0.16 9.21 -2.38
C LEU A 158 0.16 7.71 -2.65
N VAL A 159 0.92 6.95 -1.86
CA VAL A 159 1.14 5.52 -2.09
C VAL A 159 0.49 4.70 -0.98
N PRO A 160 -0.57 3.94 -1.28
CA PRO A 160 -1.13 2.99 -0.33
C PRO A 160 -0.18 1.80 -0.12
N PRO A 161 -0.07 1.27 1.11
CA PRO A 161 0.64 0.02 1.32
C PRO A 161 -0.20 -1.12 0.72
N MET A 162 0.45 -2.09 0.07
CA MET A 162 -0.26 -3.25 -0.50
C MET A 162 0.32 -4.56 0.03
N ASP A 163 -0.55 -5.53 0.27
CA ASP A 163 -0.15 -6.89 0.65
C ASP A 163 -0.97 -7.98 -0.05
N ARG A 164 -0.49 -9.21 0.03
CA ARG A 164 -1.12 -10.37 -0.63
C ARG A 164 -2.40 -10.85 0.07
N GLU A 165 -2.49 -10.69 1.38
CA GLU A 165 -3.58 -11.24 2.18
C GLU A 165 -4.86 -10.43 2.04
N TYR A 166 -4.73 -9.10 2.01
CA TYR A 166 -5.85 -8.19 2.02
C TYR A 166 -5.96 -7.43 0.71
N THR A 167 -4.95 -6.65 0.31
CA THR A 167 -5.06 -5.79 -0.89
C THR A 167 -5.20 -6.59 -2.17
N ILE A 168 -4.26 -7.51 -2.45
CA ILE A 168 -4.31 -8.33 -3.68
C ILE A 168 -5.54 -9.24 -3.67
N ARG A 169 -5.92 -9.80 -2.51
CA ARG A 169 -7.13 -10.61 -2.37
C ARG A 169 -8.40 -9.81 -2.61
N PHE A 170 -8.47 -8.57 -2.14
CA PHE A 170 -9.60 -7.68 -2.39
C PHE A 170 -9.77 -7.41 -3.89
N PHE A 171 -8.68 -7.09 -4.60
CA PHE A 171 -8.80 -6.80 -6.03
C PHE A 171 -9.01 -8.06 -6.87
N PHE A 172 -8.28 -9.15 -6.61
CA PHE A 172 -8.24 -10.29 -7.54
C PHE A 172 -8.91 -11.57 -7.02
N HIS A 173 -9.35 -11.60 -5.76
CA HIS A 173 -9.91 -12.79 -5.08
C HIS A 173 -8.95 -14.00 -5.07
N HIS A 174 -7.66 -13.73 -5.19
CA HIS A 174 -6.55 -14.67 -5.04
C HIS A 174 -5.30 -13.90 -4.62
N LYS A 175 -4.25 -14.59 -4.15
CA LYS A 175 -3.04 -13.96 -3.59
C LYS A 175 -1.86 -13.86 -4.56
N ASN A 176 -1.95 -14.54 -5.70
CA ASN A 176 -0.90 -14.62 -6.71
C ASN A 176 -1.19 -13.65 -7.86
N LEU A 177 -0.16 -13.13 -8.52
CA LEU A 177 -0.31 -12.17 -9.64
C LEU A 177 0.23 -12.79 -10.92
N SER A 178 -0.55 -13.65 -11.57
CA SER A 178 -0.15 -14.31 -12.83
C SER A 178 0.00 -13.31 -13.98
N GLN A 179 -0.75 -12.20 -13.94
CA GLN A 179 -0.65 -11.08 -14.87
C GLN A 179 0.62 -10.23 -14.70
N GLY A 180 1.37 -10.44 -13.62
CA GLY A 180 2.54 -9.65 -13.23
C GLY A 180 2.19 -8.42 -12.39
N ASP A 181 3.16 -7.99 -11.60
CA ASP A 181 3.00 -6.92 -10.61
C ASP A 181 2.66 -5.56 -11.23
N GLU A 182 3.23 -5.23 -12.39
CA GLU A 182 2.99 -3.94 -13.05
C GLU A 182 1.54 -3.79 -13.50
N VAL A 183 1.03 -4.83 -14.18
CA VAL A 183 -0.36 -4.86 -14.64
C VAL A 183 -1.28 -4.78 -13.43
N ALA A 184 -0.99 -5.57 -12.38
CA ALA A 184 -1.77 -5.51 -11.15
C ALA A 184 -1.76 -4.13 -10.51
N PHE A 185 -0.59 -3.48 -10.40
CA PHE A 185 -0.47 -2.16 -9.79
C PHE A 185 -1.23 -1.08 -10.58
N ARG A 186 -1.07 -1.06 -11.91
CA ARG A 186 -1.76 -0.12 -12.80
C ARG A 186 -3.28 -0.29 -12.77
N GLU A 187 -3.76 -1.49 -12.46
CA GLU A 187 -5.17 -1.76 -12.25
C GLU A 187 -5.62 -1.33 -10.85
N ILE A 188 -4.84 -1.62 -9.81
CA ILE A 188 -5.18 -1.28 -8.42
C ILE A 188 -5.20 0.24 -8.17
N TYR A 189 -4.19 0.97 -8.65
CA TYR A 189 -3.94 2.35 -8.26
C TYR A 189 -5.10 3.32 -8.59
N PRO A 190 -5.72 3.27 -9.79
CA PRO A 190 -6.90 4.09 -10.09
C PRO A 190 -8.11 3.81 -9.19
N ARG A 191 -8.28 2.59 -8.70
CA ARG A 191 -9.37 2.27 -7.76
C ARG A 191 -9.10 2.82 -6.36
N PHE A 192 -7.85 2.81 -5.91
CA PHE A 192 -7.47 3.56 -4.71
C PHE A 192 -7.79 5.05 -4.83
N HIS A 193 -7.49 5.65 -5.99
CA HIS A 193 -7.87 7.05 -6.27
C HIS A 193 -9.39 7.25 -6.19
N ARG A 194 -10.17 6.40 -6.85
CA ARG A 194 -11.64 6.42 -6.80
C ARG A 194 -12.16 6.40 -5.36
N ILE A 195 -11.70 5.45 -4.54
CA ILE A 195 -12.08 5.37 -3.13
C ILE A 195 -11.65 6.64 -2.37
N ALA A 196 -10.45 7.16 -2.61
CA ALA A 196 -9.95 8.36 -1.96
C ALA A 196 -10.81 9.60 -2.23
N VAL A 197 -11.31 9.74 -3.47
CA VAL A 197 -12.18 10.84 -3.90
C VAL A 197 -13.59 10.67 -3.34
N GLU A 198 -14.22 9.51 -3.54
CA GLU A 198 -15.62 9.27 -3.16
C GLU A 198 -15.80 9.20 -1.64
N CYS A 199 -14.82 8.66 -0.91
CA CYS A 199 -14.86 8.55 0.56
C CYS A 199 -14.12 9.68 1.29
N ARG A 200 -13.75 10.77 0.61
CA ARG A 200 -12.85 11.81 1.15
C ARG A 200 -13.23 12.29 2.55
N ARG A 201 -14.51 12.61 2.78
CA ARG A 201 -14.99 13.08 4.09
C ARG A 201 -14.90 12.00 5.18
N LYS A 202 -15.28 10.77 4.86
CA LYS A 202 -15.22 9.61 5.78
C LYS A 202 -13.77 9.33 6.16
N ILE A 203 -12.86 9.35 5.18
CA ILE A 203 -11.43 9.16 5.38
C ILE A 203 -10.87 10.22 6.35
N GLN A 204 -11.17 11.50 6.12
CA GLN A 204 -10.66 12.58 6.98
C GLN A 204 -11.15 12.47 8.43
N ALA A 205 -12.37 11.99 8.65
CA ALA A 205 -12.91 11.77 10.00
C ALA A 205 -12.20 10.65 10.77
N ARG A 206 -11.48 9.75 10.09
CA ARG A 206 -10.82 8.58 10.68
C ARG A 206 -9.33 8.80 10.97
N ILE A 207 -8.70 9.77 10.32
CA ILE A 207 -7.26 10.04 10.46
C ILE A 207 -6.93 10.46 11.90
N GLY A 208 -5.82 9.94 12.44
CA GLY A 208 -5.27 10.32 13.74
C GLY A 208 -5.44 9.27 14.85
N GLN A 209 -6.13 8.16 14.58
CA GLN A 209 -6.34 7.09 15.56
C GLN A 209 -5.69 5.78 15.13
N GLY A 210 -4.91 5.16 16.03
CA GLY A 210 -4.30 3.86 15.79
C GLY A 210 -3.50 3.79 14.48
N MET A 211 -3.91 2.88 13.58
CA MET A 211 -3.28 2.70 12.28
C MET A 211 -3.83 3.65 11.19
N ASN A 212 -4.73 4.58 11.49
CA ASN A 212 -5.27 5.56 10.53
C ASN A 212 -4.34 6.79 10.44
N THR A 213 -3.17 6.63 9.83
CA THR A 213 -2.10 7.64 9.85
C THR A 213 -2.04 8.57 8.64
N SER A 214 -2.69 8.18 7.54
CA SER A 214 -2.83 8.95 6.30
C SER A 214 -4.07 8.51 5.52
N ALA A 215 -4.47 9.28 4.51
CA ALA A 215 -5.63 8.92 3.68
C ALA A 215 -5.47 7.53 3.04
N THR A 216 -4.28 7.24 2.51
CA THR A 216 -4.01 5.95 1.85
C THR A 216 -4.03 4.78 2.83
N LYS A 217 -3.62 5.00 4.10
CA LYS A 217 -3.66 3.97 5.14
C LYS A 217 -5.08 3.69 5.63
N VAL A 218 -5.93 4.71 5.71
CA VAL A 218 -7.36 4.51 6.03
C VAL A 218 -8.05 3.65 4.98
N ILE A 219 -7.76 3.89 3.68
CA ILE A 219 -8.31 3.06 2.60
C ILE A 219 -7.81 1.61 2.71
N ASP A 220 -6.52 1.42 2.98
CA ASP A 220 -5.97 0.08 3.23
C ASP A 220 -6.64 -0.61 4.42
N ASN A 221 -6.86 0.10 5.54
CA ASN A 221 -7.57 -0.42 6.70
C ASN A 221 -9.02 -0.82 6.35
N ALA A 222 -9.73 -0.01 5.57
CA ALA A 222 -11.07 -0.34 5.08
C ALA A 222 -11.05 -1.62 4.22
N ILE A 223 -10.06 -1.77 3.34
CA ILE A 223 -9.89 -3.01 2.53
C ILE A 223 -9.66 -4.23 3.44
N VAL A 224 -8.82 -4.11 4.48
CA VAL A 224 -8.61 -5.19 5.46
C VAL A 224 -9.93 -5.56 6.16
N GLY A 225 -10.70 -4.57 6.59
CA GLY A 225 -12.02 -4.77 7.19
C GLY A 225 -13.00 -5.47 6.26
N PHE A 226 -13.08 -5.02 5.01
CA PHE A 226 -13.91 -5.63 3.95
C PHE A 226 -13.56 -7.11 3.75
N VAL A 227 -12.27 -7.41 3.52
CA VAL A 227 -11.80 -8.78 3.27
C VAL A 227 -12.13 -9.69 4.45
N ARG A 228 -12.00 -9.18 5.68
CA ARG A 228 -12.34 -9.94 6.89
C ARG A 228 -13.83 -10.20 7.05
N ALA A 229 -14.66 -9.21 6.79
CA ALA A 229 -16.09 -9.31 6.94
C ALA A 229 -16.72 -10.18 5.84
N LYS A 230 -16.22 -10.07 4.60
CA LYS A 230 -16.90 -10.58 3.41
C LYS A 230 -16.17 -11.72 2.69
N LEU A 231 -14.84 -11.78 2.74
CA LEU A 231 -14.06 -12.77 1.96
C LEU A 231 -13.41 -13.87 2.80
N LYS A 232 -13.31 -13.72 4.13
CA LYS A 232 -12.57 -14.66 5.00
C LYS A 232 -13.08 -16.11 4.93
N ASN A 233 -14.34 -16.32 4.56
CA ASN A 233 -14.97 -17.63 4.43
C ASN A 233 -15.12 -18.14 2.98
N MET A 234 -14.64 -17.39 1.97
CA MET A 234 -14.67 -17.84 0.58
C MET A 234 -13.34 -18.53 0.21
N PRO A 235 -13.38 -19.73 -0.42
CA PRO A 235 -12.18 -20.39 -0.93
C PRO A 235 -11.46 -19.51 -1.97
N ASP A 236 -10.12 -19.49 -1.93
CA ASP A 236 -9.32 -18.78 -2.93
C ASP A 236 -9.68 -19.30 -4.34
N GLY A 237 -10.09 -18.40 -5.25
CA GLY A 237 -10.43 -18.75 -6.63
C GLY A 237 -11.82 -19.35 -6.85
N ALA A 238 -12.72 -19.37 -5.85
CA ALA A 238 -14.08 -19.92 -6.00
C ALA A 238 -14.98 -19.21 -7.03
N GLU A 239 -14.55 -18.05 -7.56
CA GLU A 239 -15.25 -17.29 -8.61
C GLU A 239 -14.58 -17.41 -10.00
N ALA A 240 -13.67 -18.38 -10.20
CA ALA A 240 -12.93 -18.51 -11.46
C ALA A 240 -13.80 -18.95 -12.66
N ASP A 241 -14.98 -19.53 -12.40
CA ASP A 241 -15.88 -20.09 -13.42
C ASP A 241 -17.29 -19.47 -13.32
N SER A 242 -17.45 -18.26 -13.85
CA SER A 242 -18.73 -17.74 -14.38
C SER A 242 -18.48 -16.62 -15.38
#